data_AF-A0A2E6ALW2-F1
#
_entry.id   AF-A0A2E6ALW2-F1
#
_cell.length_a   1.000
_cell.length_b   1.000
_cell.length_c   1.000
_cell.angle_alpha   90.00
_cell.angle_beta   90.00
_cell.angle_gamma   90.00
#
_symmetry.space_group_name_H-M   'P 1'
#
loop_
_entity.id
_entity.type
_entity.pdbx_description
1 polymer ?
#
loop_
_entity_poly.entity_id
_entity_poly.type
_entity_poly.pdbx_seq_one_letter_code
_entity_poly.pdbx_strand_id
1 'polypeptide(L)' 'MVIRDGGEGFDVSSIPSSGDAEAIESEGGRGLVLIQNFMDEVRFNDRGNEITLIKRWD' A
#
# COMPACT_ATOMS: atom_id res chain seq x y z
N MET A 1 11.19 -1.74 5.60
CA MET A 1 11.74 -1.81 4.22
C MET A 1 11.23 -0.61 3.44
N VAL A 2 12.08 0.07 2.67
CA VAL A 2 11.68 1.21 1.81
C VAL A 2 11.86 0.79 0.36
N ILE A 3 10.83 1.00 -0.47
CA ILE A 3 10.84 0.72 -1.91
C ILE A 3 10.37 1.98 -2.64
N ARG A 4 11.10 2.39 -3.68
CA ARG A 4 10.77 3.55 -4.51
C ARG A 4 10.98 3.22 -5.98
N ASP A 5 10.05 3.67 -6.83
CA ASP A 5 10.19 3.61 -8.28
C ASP A 5 10.41 5.01 -8.91
N GLY A 6 10.67 5.04 -10.22
CA GLY A 6 10.92 6.26 -10.98
C GLY A 6 9.67 6.92 -11.60
N GLY A 7 8.48 6.40 -11.32
CA GLY A 7 7.22 6.84 -11.90
C GLY A 7 6.66 8.12 -11.30
N GLU A 8 5.52 8.57 -11.83
CA GLU A 8 4.82 9.76 -11.34
C GLU A 8 4.18 9.54 -9.96
N GLY A 9 3.93 8.28 -9.59
CA GLY A 9 3.22 7.90 -8.38
C GLY A 9 1.71 7.87 -8.60
N PHE A 10 0.96 7.71 -7.51
CA PHE A 10 -0.50 7.64 -7.54
C PHE A 10 -1.11 8.34 -6.32
N ASP A 11 -2.41 8.68 -6.42
CA ASP A 11 -3.14 9.27 -5.31
C ASP A 11 -3.35 8.23 -4.20
N VAL A 12 -2.54 8.34 -3.14
CA VAL A 12 -2.58 7.44 -1.98
C VAL A 12 -3.93 7.50 -1.27
N SER A 13 -4.65 8.62 -1.33
CA SER A 13 -5.96 8.76 -0.69
C SER A 13 -7.06 7.95 -1.38
N SER A 14 -6.81 7.50 -2.62
CA SER A 14 -7.71 6.65 -3.39
C SER A 14 -7.53 5.15 -3.10
N ILE A 15 -6.53 4.76 -2.31
CA ILE A 15 -6.30 3.36 -1.96
C ILE A 15 -7.38 2.91 -0.95
N PRO A 16 -8.11 1.83 -1.23
CA PRO A 16 -9.07 1.27 -0.29
C PRO A 16 -8.38 0.80 0.99
N SER A 17 -9.14 0.79 2.10
CA SER A 17 -8.61 0.30 3.37
C SER A 17 -8.53 -1.23 3.34
N SER A 18 -7.56 -1.82 4.03
CA SER A 18 -7.34 -3.28 4.07
C SER A 18 -8.55 -4.11 4.56
N GLY A 19 -9.51 -3.47 5.24
CA GLY A 19 -10.77 -4.08 5.69
C GLY A 19 -11.89 -4.12 4.64
N ASP A 20 -11.72 -3.47 3.49
CA ASP A 20 -12.75 -3.41 2.45
C ASP A 20 -12.71 -4.69 1.60
N ALA A 21 -13.56 -5.66 1.93
CA ALA A 21 -13.59 -6.97 1.27
C ALA A 21 -13.77 -6.88 -0.26
N GLU A 22 -14.52 -5.88 -0.74
CA GLU A 22 -14.72 -5.63 -2.18
C GLU A 22 -13.44 -5.18 -2.90
N ALA A 23 -12.47 -4.59 -2.19
CA ALA A 23 -11.20 -4.17 -2.76
C ALA A 23 -10.29 -5.36 -3.13
N ILE A 24 -10.50 -6.51 -2.50
CA ILE A 24 -9.79 -7.76 -2.81
C ILE A 24 -10.27 -8.35 -4.14
N GLU A 25 -11.52 -8.10 -4.52
CA GLU A 25 -12.15 -8.65 -5.74
C GLU A 25 -11.96 -7.78 -6.99
N SER A 26 -11.41 -6.56 -6.84
CA SER A 26 -11.13 -5.66 -7.96
C SER A 26 -10.00 -6.17 -8.88
N GLU A 27 -10.15 -6.00 -10.20
CA GLU A 27 -9.18 -6.46 -11.21
C GLU A 27 -7.78 -5.82 -11.04
N GLY A 28 -7.68 -4.65 -10.39
CA GLY A 28 -6.44 -3.93 -10.09
C GLY A 28 -6.31 -3.51 -8.61
N GLY A 29 -5.11 -3.16 -8.15
CA GLY A 29 -4.89 -2.63 -6.79
C GLY A 29 -4.71 -3.68 -5.67
N ARG A 30 -4.89 -4.97 -5.97
CA ARG A 30 -4.71 -6.07 -5.00
C ARG A 30 -3.35 -6.09 -4.30
N GLY A 31 -2.28 -5.68 -4.99
CA GLY A 31 -0.93 -5.64 -4.40
C GLY A 31 -0.84 -4.77 -3.15
N LEU A 32 -1.47 -3.59 -3.15
CA LEU A 32 -1.48 -2.68 -2.00
C LEU A 32 -2.34 -3.21 -0.86
N VAL A 33 -3.51 -3.79 -1.18
CA VAL A 33 -4.38 -4.43 -0.19
C VAL A 33 -3.66 -5.59 0.49
N LEU A 34 -2.94 -6.43 -0.27
CA LEU A 34 -2.12 -7.50 0.28
C LEU A 34 -1.02 -6.96 1.19
N ILE A 35 -0.30 -5.92 0.76
CA ILE A 35 0.76 -5.28 1.56
C ILE A 35 0.17 -4.76 2.88
N GLN A 36 -0.96 -4.04 2.84
CA GLN A 36 -1.63 -3.53 4.04
C GLN A 36 -2.12 -4.65 4.97
N ASN A 37 -2.46 -5.83 4.46
CA ASN A 37 -2.88 -6.98 5.27
C ASN A 37 -1.72 -7.71 5.95
N PHE A 38 -0.51 -7.69 5.38
CA PHE A 38 0.65 -8.38 5.94
C PHE A 38 1.50 -7.50 6.86
N MET A 39 1.53 -6.20 6.61
CA MET A 39 2.36 -5.25 7.36
C MET A 39 1.57 -4.62 8.50
N ASP A 40 2.25 -4.27 9.58
CA ASP A 40 1.59 -3.60 10.72
C ASP A 40 1.47 -2.09 10.47
N GLU A 41 2.38 -1.53 9.67
CA GLU A 41 2.31 -0.14 9.22
C GLU A 41 2.86 0.01 7.80
N VAL A 42 2.15 0.81 7.00
CA VAL A 42 2.50 1.19 5.63
C VAL A 42 2.44 2.71 5.56
N ARG A 43 3.53 3.34 5.11
CA ARG A 43 3.59 4.78 4.85
C ARG A 43 3.93 5.03 3.39
N PHE A 44 3.37 6.10 2.85
CA PHE A 44 3.65 6.57 1.50
C PHE A 44 4.34 7.94 1.57
N ASN A 45 5.16 8.26 0.59
CA ASN A 45 5.59 9.66 0.41
C ASN A 45 4.49 10.49 -0.28
N ASP A 46 4.64 11.82 -0.27
CA ASP A 46 3.67 12.74 -0.85
C ASP A 46 3.41 12.51 -2.35
N ARG A 47 4.41 12.00 -3.07
CA ARG A 47 4.31 11.69 -4.51
C ARG A 47 3.55 10.39 -4.79
N GLY A 48 3.44 9.49 -3.82
CA GLY A 48 2.86 8.16 -4.00
C GLY A 48 3.72 7.19 -4.83
N ASN A 49 5.04 7.38 -4.87
CA ASN A 49 5.97 6.48 -5.58
C ASN A 49 7.04 5.83 -4.68
N GLU A 50 6.90 6.03 -3.37
CA GLU A 50 7.69 5.35 -2.35
C GLU A 50 6.78 4.79 -1.27
N ILE A 51 7.05 3.55 -0.86
CA ILE A 51 6.39 2.89 0.27
C ILE A 51 7.41 2.53 1.34
N THR A 52 7.06 2.80 2.59
CA THR A 52 7.78 2.33 3.78
C THR A 52 6.93 1.28 4.48
N LEU A 53 7.47 0.07 4.59
CA LEU A 53 6.80 -1.09 5.15
C LEU A 53 7.43 -1.46 6.50
N ILE A 54 6.60 -1.58 7.53
CA ILE A 54 7.02 -1.89 8.90
C ILE A 54 6.29 -3.15 9.35
N LYS A 55 7.06 -4.18 9.69
CA LYS A 55 6.60 -5.38 10.41
C LYS A 55 7.28 -5.42 11.77
N ARG A 56 6.49 -5.57 12.82
CA ARG A 56 6.91 -5.76 14.21
C ARG A 56 7.02 -7.26 14.46
N TRP A 57 8.10 -7.64 15.11
CA TRP A 57 8.40 -9.02 15.48
C TRP A 57 8.46 -9.02 17.00
N ASP A 58 7.30 -9.18 17.61
CA ASP A 58 7.16 -9.34 19.05
C ASP A 58 7.51 -10.78 19.45
#